data_AF-A0A968VY20-F1
#
_entry.id   AF-A0A968VY20-F1
#
_cell.length_a   1.000
_cell.length_b   1.000
_cell.length_c   1.000
_cell.angle_alpha   90.00
_cell.angle_beta   90.00
_cell.angle_gamma   90.00
#
_symmetry.space_group_name_H-M   'P 1'
#
loop_
_entity.id
_entity.type
_entity.pdbx_description
1 polymer ?
#
loop_
_entity_poly.entity_id
_entity_poly.type
_entity_poly.pdbx_seq_one_letter_code
_entity_poly.pdbx_strand_id
1 'polypeptide(L)'
;MSIGVFLIIILSLIGVLLFARKKLTPAGNVKLSINGDEPLEVSPGSTILSTLSNQNIFLPSACGGGGTCGMCKCQVTEGGGSILPTETGFFTRKEQQSNWRLGCQVKIRNDMKIHVPEEIMGIKKWECEVVSNRNVATFIKEFVVRLPEGETLNFHSGGYIQIDVPKVEVDFKGMEVEPQF
;
A
#
# COMPACT_ATOMS: atom_id res chain seq x y z
N MET A 1 -10.25 15.37 -52.27
CA MET A 1 -9.73 13.99 -52.32
C MET A 1 -8.60 13.77 -51.31
N SER A 2 -7.65 14.68 -51.20
CA SER A 2 -6.47 14.61 -50.30
C SER A 2 -6.81 14.43 -48.81
N ILE A 3 -7.83 15.15 -48.31
CA ILE A 3 -8.30 15.04 -46.91
C ILE A 3 -8.88 13.65 -46.59
N GLY A 4 -9.59 13.03 -47.54
CA GLY A 4 -10.16 11.69 -47.35
C GLY A 4 -9.07 10.61 -47.27
N VAL A 5 -8.04 10.70 -48.10
CA VAL A 5 -6.88 9.78 -48.06
C VAL A 5 -6.13 9.93 -46.74
N PHE A 6 -5.92 11.17 -46.27
CA PHE A 6 -5.23 11.44 -45.01
C PHE A 6 -6.01 10.91 -43.80
N LEU A 7 -7.34 11.06 -43.79
CA LEU A 7 -8.23 10.54 -42.76
C LEU A 7 -8.17 9.01 -42.68
N ILE A 8 -8.20 8.32 -43.83
CA ILE A 8 -8.14 6.85 -43.90
C ILE A 8 -6.80 6.33 -43.36
N ILE A 9 -5.69 6.97 -43.70
CA ILE A 9 -4.36 6.59 -43.21
C ILE A 9 -4.29 6.75 -41.68
N ILE A 10 -4.80 7.86 -41.13
CA ILE A 10 -4.82 8.09 -39.68
C ILE A 10 -5.68 7.06 -38.97
N LEU A 11 -6.90 6.79 -39.47
CA LEU A 11 -7.80 5.79 -38.87
C LEU A 11 -7.23 4.37 -38.94
N SER A 12 -6.58 4.02 -40.06
CA SER A 12 -5.83 2.77 -40.22
C SER A 12 -4.73 2.64 -39.16
N LEU A 13 -3.90 3.67 -39.00
CA LEU A 13 -2.80 3.68 -38.04
C LEU A 13 -3.32 3.55 -36.59
N ILE A 14 -4.39 4.27 -36.24
CA ILE A 14 -5.05 4.17 -34.94
C ILE A 14 -5.61 2.75 -34.74
N GLY A 15 -6.21 2.16 -35.77
CA GLY A 15 -6.72 0.78 -35.72
C GLY A 15 -5.63 -0.25 -35.46
N VAL A 16 -4.49 -0.14 -36.13
CA VAL A 16 -3.31 -0.99 -35.90
C VAL A 16 -2.77 -0.79 -34.48
N LEU A 17 -2.66 0.46 -34.01
CA LEU A 17 -2.23 0.77 -32.64
C LEU A 17 -3.17 0.19 -31.58
N LEU A 18 -4.49 0.32 -31.75
CA LEU A 18 -5.48 -0.24 -30.83
C LEU A 18 -5.45 -1.77 -30.82
N PHE A 19 -5.30 -2.41 -31.99
CA PHE A 19 -5.16 -3.86 -32.09
C PHE A 19 -3.89 -4.35 -31.39
N ALA A 20 -2.76 -3.67 -31.63
CA ALA A 20 -1.49 -3.97 -30.95
C ALA A 20 -1.63 -3.79 -29.43
N ARG A 21 -2.23 -2.69 -28.95
CA ARG A 21 -2.47 -2.49 -27.51
C ARG A 21 -3.36 -3.58 -26.93
N LYS A 22 -4.45 -3.96 -27.60
CA LYS A 22 -5.36 -5.02 -27.12
C LYS A 22 -4.66 -6.39 -27.00
N LYS A 23 -3.71 -6.68 -27.88
CA LYS A 23 -3.00 -7.97 -27.89
C LYS A 23 -1.78 -8.00 -26.96
N LEU A 24 -1.12 -6.86 -26.75
CA LEU A 24 0.07 -6.73 -25.90
C LEU A 24 -0.25 -6.41 -24.44
N THR A 25 -1.42 -5.82 -24.17
CA THR A 25 -1.87 -5.53 -22.80
C THR A 25 -2.89 -6.60 -22.39
N PRO A 26 -2.63 -7.42 -21.37
CA PRO A 26 -3.63 -8.35 -20.86
C PRO A 26 -4.82 -7.52 -20.34
N ALA A 27 -5.94 -7.57 -21.07
CA ALA A 27 -7.16 -6.83 -20.75
C ALA A 27 -8.15 -7.70 -19.94
N GLY A 28 -7.62 -8.41 -18.94
CA GLY A 28 -8.41 -9.26 -18.05
C GLY A 28 -8.07 -9.01 -16.59
N ASN A 29 -9.03 -9.27 -15.71
CA ASN A 29 -8.77 -9.37 -14.28
C ASN A 29 -7.66 -10.40 -14.06
N VAL A 30 -6.68 -10.05 -13.23
CA VAL A 30 -5.58 -10.94 -12.86
C VAL A 30 -5.87 -11.53 -11.49
N LYS A 31 -5.42 -12.77 -11.27
CA LYS A 31 -5.63 -13.49 -10.03
C LYS A 31 -4.48 -13.24 -9.07
N LEU A 32 -4.81 -12.73 -7.88
CA LEU A 32 -3.88 -12.56 -6.77
C LEU A 32 -4.25 -13.56 -5.66
N SER A 33 -3.38 -14.54 -5.41
CA SER A 33 -3.53 -15.42 -4.24
C SER A 33 -2.60 -14.94 -3.12
N ILE A 34 -3.15 -14.86 -1.92
CA ILE A 34 -2.46 -14.41 -0.70
C ILE A 34 -2.40 -15.63 0.22
N ASN A 35 -1.22 -16.01 0.71
CA ASN A 35 -1.04 -17.13 1.66
C ASN A 35 -1.62 -18.50 1.26
N GLY A 36 -2.02 -18.68 -0.01
CA GLY A 36 -2.68 -19.91 -0.47
C GLY A 36 -4.20 -19.89 -0.37
N ASP A 37 -4.80 -18.76 0.01
CA ASP A 37 -6.25 -18.54 0.03
C ASP A 37 -6.83 -18.39 -1.40
N GLU A 38 -8.17 -18.34 -1.46
CA GLU A 38 -8.92 -18.16 -2.71
C GLU A 38 -8.39 -16.96 -3.52
N PRO A 39 -8.16 -17.14 -4.82
CA PRO A 39 -7.58 -16.11 -5.66
C PRO A 39 -8.55 -14.94 -5.81
N LEU A 40 -8.10 -13.75 -5.42
CA LEU A 40 -8.83 -12.49 -5.59
C LEU A 40 -8.66 -12.01 -7.03
N GLU A 41 -9.77 -11.63 -7.66
CA GLU A 41 -9.73 -10.95 -8.96
C GLU A 41 -9.43 -9.47 -8.77
N VAL A 42 -8.31 -9.02 -9.33
CA VAL A 42 -7.83 -7.64 -9.16
C VAL A 42 -7.51 -7.02 -10.51
N SER A 43 -7.71 -5.70 -10.60
CA SER A 43 -7.40 -4.95 -11.82
C SER A 43 -5.88 -4.86 -12.02
N PRO A 44 -5.37 -5.19 -13.23
CA PRO A 44 -3.95 -5.05 -13.52
C PRO A 44 -3.52 -3.58 -13.53
N GLY A 45 -2.28 -3.31 -13.10
CA GLY A 45 -1.65 -1.98 -13.11
C GLY A 45 -1.49 -1.33 -11.73
N SER A 46 -2.27 -1.75 -10.74
CA SER A 46 -2.15 -1.33 -9.35
C SER A 46 -0.93 -1.96 -8.66
N THR A 47 -0.50 -1.37 -7.54
CA THR A 47 0.58 -1.94 -6.70
C THR A 47 0.01 -2.96 -5.72
N ILE A 48 0.83 -3.89 -5.25
CA ILE A 48 0.39 -4.85 -4.21
C ILE A 48 -0.16 -4.11 -2.98
N LEU A 49 0.51 -3.02 -2.55
CA LEU A 49 0.06 -2.21 -1.41
C LEU A 49 -1.38 -1.69 -1.60
N SER A 50 -1.67 -1.07 -2.75
CA SER A 50 -2.99 -0.49 -3.01
C SER A 50 -4.07 -1.56 -3.18
N THR A 51 -3.73 -2.66 -3.87
CA THR A 51 -4.65 -3.78 -4.06
C THR A 51 -5.01 -4.46 -2.74
N LEU A 52 -4.02 -4.68 -1.86
CA LEU A 52 -4.28 -5.25 -0.53
C LEU A 52 -5.10 -4.32 0.34
N SER A 53 -4.80 -3.02 0.32
CA SER A 53 -5.57 -2.01 1.06
C SER A 53 -7.04 -1.98 0.63
N ASN A 54 -7.35 -2.19 -0.65
CA ASN A 54 -8.72 -2.27 -1.16
C ASN A 54 -9.45 -3.55 -0.69
N GLN A 55 -8.71 -4.58 -0.30
CA GLN A 55 -9.22 -5.86 0.21
C GLN A 55 -9.19 -5.90 1.75
N ASN A 56 -9.06 -4.74 2.40
CA ASN A 56 -8.94 -4.57 3.86
C ASN A 56 -7.72 -5.25 4.48
N ILE A 57 -6.66 -5.50 3.69
CA ILE A 57 -5.37 -6.01 4.18
C ILE A 57 -4.37 -4.86 4.14
N PHE A 58 -4.00 -4.34 5.31
CA PHE A 58 -3.15 -3.15 5.41
C PHE A 58 -1.69 -3.55 5.67
N LEU A 59 -0.84 -3.44 4.65
CA LEU A 59 0.61 -3.54 4.86
C LEU A 59 1.13 -2.29 5.58
N PRO A 60 2.09 -2.43 6.53
CA PRO A 60 2.68 -1.28 7.21
C PRO A 60 3.40 -0.39 6.19
N SER A 61 2.97 0.87 6.11
CA SER A 61 3.50 1.84 5.15
C SER A 61 3.57 3.22 5.79
N ALA A 62 4.78 3.64 6.19
CA ALA A 62 5.00 5.00 6.70
C ALA A 62 5.11 6.04 5.57
N CYS A 63 5.53 5.64 4.37
CA CYS A 63 5.78 6.55 3.23
C CYS A 63 4.63 6.66 2.23
N GLY A 64 3.46 6.05 2.50
CA GLY A 64 2.31 6.09 1.59
C GLY A 64 2.55 5.46 0.20
N GLY A 65 3.58 4.62 0.06
CA GLY A 65 3.93 3.97 -1.20
C GLY A 65 5.11 4.59 -1.97
N GLY A 66 5.77 5.61 -1.42
CA GLY A 66 6.96 6.24 -2.02
C GLY A 66 8.20 5.36 -2.12
N GLY A 67 8.20 4.14 -1.57
CA GLY A 67 9.33 3.21 -1.65
C GLY A 67 10.55 3.60 -0.82
N THR A 68 10.40 4.54 0.11
CA THR A 68 11.52 5.08 0.93
C THR A 68 11.60 4.49 2.33
N CYS A 69 10.49 4.00 2.90
CA CYS A 69 10.48 3.51 4.28
C CYS A 69 10.89 2.04 4.45
N GLY A 70 10.84 1.23 3.39
CA GLY A 70 11.17 -0.20 3.46
C GLY A 70 10.25 -1.07 4.32
N MET A 71 9.12 -0.55 4.81
CA MET A 71 8.20 -1.27 5.71
C MET A 71 7.20 -2.15 4.97
N CYS A 72 6.87 -1.82 3.71
CA CYS A 72 5.85 -2.48 2.88
C CYS A 72 6.31 -3.88 2.38
N LYS A 73 6.99 -4.67 3.20
CA LYS A 73 7.62 -5.94 2.83
C LYS A 73 6.58 -7.04 2.62
N CYS A 74 6.68 -7.71 1.48
CA CYS A 74 5.92 -8.92 1.19
C CYS A 74 6.80 -9.90 0.41
N GLN A 75 6.52 -11.18 0.51
CA GLN A 75 7.19 -12.18 -0.29
C GLN A 75 6.36 -12.47 -1.53
N VAL A 76 6.99 -12.47 -2.71
CA VAL A 76 6.30 -12.78 -3.97
C VAL A 76 6.80 -14.13 -4.47
N THR A 77 5.97 -15.17 -4.36
CA THR A 77 6.36 -16.54 -4.72
C THR A 77 6.26 -16.76 -6.23
N GLU A 78 5.27 -16.16 -6.89
CA GLU A 78 5.05 -16.26 -8.34
C GLU A 78 4.60 -14.91 -8.92
N GLY A 79 4.97 -14.60 -10.17
CA GLY A 79 4.42 -13.46 -10.92
C GLY A 79 5.03 -12.07 -10.61
N GLY A 80 6.02 -11.97 -9.72
CA GLY A 80 6.61 -10.69 -9.27
C GLY A 80 7.78 -10.11 -10.10
N GLY A 81 8.29 -10.86 -11.08
CA GLY A 81 9.49 -10.48 -11.83
C GLY A 81 10.75 -10.33 -10.95
N SER A 82 11.79 -9.69 -11.48
CA SER A 82 13.04 -9.44 -10.75
C SER A 82 12.96 -8.24 -9.81
N ILE A 83 13.77 -8.26 -8.75
CA ILE A 83 13.87 -7.14 -7.80
C ILE A 83 14.26 -5.84 -8.51
N LEU A 84 13.59 -4.74 -8.16
CA LEU A 84 13.89 -3.42 -8.71
C LEU A 84 15.11 -2.82 -7.99
N PRO A 85 15.94 -1.99 -8.67
CA PRO A 85 17.07 -1.31 -8.03
C PRO A 85 16.67 -0.43 -6.83
N THR A 86 15.44 0.10 -6.84
CA THR A 86 14.86 0.88 -5.73
C THR A 86 14.61 0.04 -4.48
N GLU A 87 14.46 -1.28 -4.63
CA GLU A 87 14.18 -2.21 -3.53
C GLU A 87 15.46 -2.86 -2.99
N THR A 88 16.49 -3.04 -3.82
CA THR A 88 17.71 -3.79 -3.47
C THR A 88 18.43 -3.28 -2.22
N GLY A 89 18.34 -1.99 -1.91
CA GLY A 89 18.95 -1.41 -0.71
C GLY A 89 18.27 -1.80 0.61
N PHE A 90 17.01 -2.27 0.56
CA PHE A 90 16.22 -2.60 1.76
C PHE A 90 16.28 -4.08 2.14
N PHE A 91 16.88 -4.92 1.29
CA PHE A 91 16.91 -6.37 1.47
C PHE A 91 18.33 -6.92 1.39
N THR A 92 18.65 -7.83 2.30
CA THR A 92 19.89 -8.63 2.26
C THR A 92 19.89 -9.58 1.07
N ARG A 93 21.06 -10.07 0.65
CA ARG A 93 21.16 -11.05 -0.46
C ARG A 93 20.30 -12.31 -0.24
N LYS A 94 20.16 -12.77 1.00
CA LYS A 94 19.32 -13.93 1.34
C LYS A 94 17.83 -13.62 1.15
N GLU A 95 17.38 -12.45 1.58
CA GLU A 95 16.01 -12.00 1.39
C GLU A 95 15.68 -11.81 -0.09
N GLN A 96 16.62 -11.25 -0.88
CA GLN A 96 16.47 -11.12 -2.33
C GLN A 96 16.32 -12.48 -3.02
N GLN A 97 17.09 -13.49 -2.60
CA GLN A 97 16.97 -14.87 -3.10
C GLN A 97 15.65 -15.53 -2.68
N SER A 98 15.09 -15.12 -1.54
CA SER A 98 13.79 -15.59 -1.05
C SER A 98 12.62 -14.81 -1.63
N ASN A 99 12.84 -13.98 -2.67
CA ASN A 99 11.83 -13.16 -3.35
C ASN A 99 11.08 -12.19 -2.44
N TRP A 100 11.77 -11.61 -1.46
CA TRP A 100 11.23 -10.47 -0.70
C TRP A 100 11.21 -9.22 -1.57
N ARG A 101 10.07 -8.51 -1.52
CA ARG A 101 9.79 -7.33 -2.34
C ARG A 101 9.11 -6.24 -1.52
N LEU A 102 9.19 -5.01 -2.02
CA LEU A 102 8.38 -3.90 -1.51
C LEU A 102 7.05 -3.91 -2.25
N GLY A 103 5.98 -4.30 -1.56
CA GLY A 103 4.62 -4.36 -2.12
C GLY A 103 4.13 -3.01 -2.68
N CYS A 104 4.72 -1.91 -2.22
CA CYS A 104 4.45 -0.58 -2.75
C CYS A 104 5.10 -0.27 -4.11
N GLN A 105 6.16 -0.99 -4.50
CA GLN A 105 6.86 -0.80 -5.78
C GLN A 105 6.49 -1.85 -6.83
N VAL A 106 6.07 -3.04 -6.38
CA VAL A 106 5.65 -4.12 -7.29
C VAL A 106 4.26 -3.85 -7.84
N LYS A 107 4.16 -3.80 -9.18
CA LYS A 107 2.89 -3.66 -9.92
C LYS A 107 2.37 -5.04 -10.33
N ILE A 108 1.08 -5.24 -10.15
CA ILE A 108 0.38 -6.46 -10.57
C ILE A 108 0.14 -6.36 -12.08
N ARG A 109 0.76 -7.25 -12.86
CA ARG A 109 0.61 -7.28 -14.34
C ARG A 109 0.05 -8.59 -14.87
N ASN A 110 0.36 -9.68 -14.19
CA ASN A 110 -0.09 -11.03 -14.47
C ASN A 110 -0.55 -11.66 -13.16
N ASP A 111 -1.10 -12.86 -13.24
CA ASP A 111 -1.42 -13.66 -12.07
C ASP A 111 -0.19 -13.82 -11.17
N MET A 112 -0.38 -13.60 -9.87
CA MET A 112 0.71 -13.60 -8.91
C MET A 112 0.29 -14.22 -7.58
N LYS A 113 1.27 -14.79 -6.91
CA LYS A 113 1.11 -15.34 -5.56
C LYS A 113 2.01 -14.61 -4.61
N ILE A 114 1.45 -14.19 -3.50
CA ILE A 114 2.18 -13.46 -2.46
C ILE A 114 1.99 -14.14 -1.12
N HIS A 115 2.99 -13.98 -0.26
CA HIS A 115 2.95 -14.38 1.12
C HIS A 115 3.15 -13.15 2.00
N VAL A 116 2.22 -12.95 2.93
CA VAL A 116 2.19 -11.84 3.89
C VAL A 116 2.06 -12.44 5.29
N PRO A 117 2.89 -12.03 6.26
CA PRO A 117 2.76 -12.50 7.63
C PRO A 117 1.35 -12.29 8.18
N GLU A 118 0.79 -13.32 8.85
CA GLU A 118 -0.57 -13.28 9.41
C GLU A 118 -0.78 -12.15 10.41
N GLU A 119 0.27 -11.76 11.13
CA GLU A 119 0.29 -10.62 12.06
C GLU A 119 -0.16 -9.32 11.38
N ILE A 120 0.09 -9.18 10.09
CA ILE A 120 -0.24 -7.99 9.29
C ILE A 120 -1.66 -8.10 8.71
N MET A 121 -2.17 -9.31 8.47
CA MET A 121 -3.53 -9.53 7.99
C MET A 121 -4.59 -9.13 9.03
N GLY A 122 -4.24 -9.14 10.32
CA GLY A 122 -5.14 -8.76 11.41
C GLY A 122 -5.25 -7.25 11.66
N ILE A 123 -4.51 -6.41 10.92
CA ILE A 123 -4.53 -4.96 11.14
C ILE A 123 -5.89 -4.41 10.68
N LYS A 124 -6.69 -3.94 11.64
CA LYS A 124 -7.96 -3.26 11.38
C LYS A 124 -7.81 -1.76 11.57
N LYS A 125 -8.61 -0.99 10.83
CA LYS A 125 -8.81 0.44 11.09
C LYS A 125 -10.00 0.60 12.04
N TRP A 126 -9.78 1.29 13.14
CA TRP A 126 -10.85 1.64 14.10
C TRP A 126 -11.01 3.14 14.18
N GLU A 127 -12.25 3.58 14.38
CA GLU A 127 -12.55 4.93 14.85
C GLU A 127 -12.55 4.90 16.38
N CYS A 128 -11.64 5.65 16.98
CA CYS A 128 -11.45 5.71 18.43
C CYS A 128 -11.84 7.10 18.96
N GLU A 129 -12.35 7.14 20.18
CA GLU A 129 -12.67 8.39 20.88
C GLU A 129 -11.46 8.87 21.70
N VAL A 130 -11.10 10.15 21.62
CA VAL A 130 -10.03 10.73 22.44
C VAL A 130 -10.55 10.95 23.86
N VAL A 131 -9.99 10.24 24.83
CA VAL A 131 -10.39 10.35 26.25
C VAL A 131 -9.57 11.41 26.97
N SER A 132 -8.27 11.48 26.69
CA SER A 132 -7.40 12.50 27.28
C SER A 132 -6.22 12.85 26.38
N ASN A 133 -5.76 14.09 26.50
CA ASN A 133 -4.62 14.63 25.78
C ASN A 133 -3.85 15.64 26.65
N ARG A 134 -3.24 15.15 27.74
CA ARG A 134 -2.56 15.98 28.75
C ARG A 134 -1.07 16.13 28.47
N ASN A 135 -0.44 17.19 28.96
CA ASN A 135 1.01 17.33 28.88
C ASN A 135 1.70 16.40 29.89
N VAL A 136 2.75 15.70 29.44
CA VAL A 136 3.71 15.02 30.32
C VAL A 136 5.08 15.70 30.31
N ALA A 137 5.31 16.55 29.31
CA ALA A 137 6.40 17.52 29.24
C ALA A 137 5.97 18.70 28.36
N THR A 138 6.84 19.71 28.23
CA THR A 138 6.58 20.93 27.44
C THR A 138 6.14 20.60 26.00
N PHE A 139 6.74 19.59 25.37
CA PHE A 139 6.44 19.17 23.98
C PHE A 139 5.99 17.71 23.82
N ILE A 140 5.63 17.04 24.92
CA ILE A 140 5.17 15.64 24.89
C ILE A 140 3.82 15.58 25.56
N LYS A 141 2.83 15.02 24.87
CA LYS A 141 1.48 14.79 25.39
C LYS A 141 1.19 13.30 25.50
N GLU A 142 0.46 12.93 26.55
CA GLU A 142 -0.11 11.60 26.72
C GLU A 142 -1.46 11.58 26.01
N PHE A 143 -1.50 10.86 24.88
CA PHE A 143 -2.69 10.69 24.05
C PHE A 143 -3.36 9.36 24.37
N VAL A 144 -4.50 9.41 25.06
CA VAL A 144 -5.28 8.24 25.45
C VAL A 144 -6.55 8.17 24.63
N VAL A 145 -6.74 7.05 23.95
CA VAL A 145 -7.91 6.79 23.10
C VAL A 145 -8.69 5.58 23.60
N ARG A 146 -10.01 5.63 23.45
CA ARG A 146 -10.93 4.54 23.72
C ARG A 146 -11.25 3.82 22.41
N LEU A 147 -11.00 2.52 22.40
CA LEU A 147 -11.43 1.63 21.33
C LEU A 147 -12.97 1.50 21.33
N PRO A 148 -13.60 1.24 20.17
CA PRO A 148 -15.04 1.00 20.10
C PRO A 148 -15.47 -0.19 20.96
N GLU A 149 -16.72 -0.17 21.43
CA GLU A 149 -17.25 -1.19 22.34
C GLU A 149 -17.11 -2.60 21.74
N GLY A 150 -16.51 -3.51 22.51
CA GLY A 150 -16.37 -4.93 22.13
C GLY A 150 -15.11 -5.28 21.34
N GLU A 151 -14.29 -4.31 20.94
CA GLU A 151 -13.01 -4.57 20.26
C GLU A 151 -11.84 -4.51 21.25
N THR A 152 -10.98 -5.53 21.24
CA THR A 152 -9.74 -5.57 22.03
C THR A 152 -8.54 -5.57 21.11
N LEU A 153 -7.63 -4.62 21.30
CA LEU A 153 -6.37 -4.59 20.57
C LEU A 153 -5.42 -5.66 21.13
N ASN A 154 -5.22 -6.73 20.37
CA ASN A 154 -4.18 -7.71 20.64
C ASN A 154 -2.85 -7.17 20.11
N PHE A 155 -1.95 -6.74 21.00
CA PHE A 155 -0.63 -6.24 20.63
C PHE A 155 0.46 -6.84 21.51
N HIS A 156 1.67 -6.90 20.98
CA HIS A 156 2.87 -7.21 21.74
C HIS A 156 3.56 -5.92 22.20
N SER A 157 4.14 -5.93 23.39
CA SER A 157 4.92 -4.80 23.89
C SER A 157 6.04 -4.42 22.91
N GLY A 158 6.13 -3.13 22.57
CA GLY A 158 7.03 -2.63 21.53
C GLY A 158 6.39 -2.47 20.14
N GLY A 159 5.13 -2.90 19.97
CA GLY A 159 4.33 -2.57 18.80
C GLY A 159 4.00 -1.07 18.70
N TYR A 160 3.51 -0.66 17.53
CA TYR A 160 3.10 0.71 17.26
C TYR A 160 1.76 0.72 16.51
N ILE A 161 1.07 1.86 16.54
CA ILE A 161 -0.14 2.11 15.76
C ILE A 161 0.12 3.22 14.74
N GLN A 162 -0.65 3.24 13.65
CA GLN A 162 -0.67 4.35 12.70
C GLN A 162 -1.92 5.19 12.94
N ILE A 163 -1.74 6.49 13.17
CA ILE A 163 -2.83 7.44 13.37
C ILE A 163 -3.04 8.19 12.06
N ASP A 164 -4.27 8.18 11.56
CA ASP A 164 -4.70 8.93 10.39
C ASP A 164 -5.20 10.30 10.83
N VAL A 165 -4.51 11.37 10.43
CA VAL A 165 -4.83 12.74 10.83
C VAL A 165 -5.41 13.49 9.63
N PRO A 166 -6.65 14.00 9.71
CA PRO A 166 -7.26 14.76 8.63
C PRO A 166 -6.49 16.06 8.37
N LYS A 167 -6.67 16.63 7.17
CA LYS A 167 -6.00 17.88 6.81
C LYS A 167 -6.45 19.01 7.74
N VAL A 168 -5.53 19.49 8.56
CA VAL A 168 -5.72 20.60 9.50
C VAL A 168 -4.48 21.48 9.49
N GLU A 169 -4.66 22.77 9.75
CA GLU A 169 -3.57 23.71 9.98
C GLU A 169 -3.50 24.00 11.48
N VAL A 170 -2.34 23.72 12.09
CA VAL A 170 -2.11 23.89 13.53
C VAL A 170 -0.86 24.74 13.71
N ASP A 171 -0.98 25.87 14.40
CA ASP A 171 0.16 26.72 14.72
C ASP A 171 0.78 26.28 16.06
N PHE A 172 2.08 26.02 16.06
CA PHE A 172 2.83 25.66 17.27
C PHE A 172 2.79 26.76 18.34
N LYS A 173 2.61 28.03 17.95
CA LYS A 173 2.47 29.14 18.90
C LYS A 173 1.22 29.04 19.77
N GLY A 174 0.17 28.42 19.24
CA GLY A 174 -1.09 28.19 19.95
C GLY A 174 -1.12 26.88 20.74
N MET A 175 0.00 26.16 20.84
CA MET A 175 0.05 24.91 21.57
C MET A 175 -0.18 25.17 23.06
N GLU A 176 -1.31 24.69 23.59
CA GLU A 176 -1.60 24.73 25.02
C GLU A 176 -0.64 23.79 25.76
N VAL A 177 0.20 24.39 26.60
CA VAL A 177 1.10 23.71 27.54
C VAL A 177 0.60 23.99 28.95
N GLU A 178 0.39 22.92 29.72
CA GLU A 178 -0.05 23.04 31.10
C GLU A 178 1.00 23.81 31.94
N PRO A 179 0.60 24.71 32.87
CA PRO A 179 1.52 25.63 33.55
C PRO A 179 2.66 24.99 34.33
N GLN A 180 2.55 23.69 34.62
CA GLN A 180 3.54 22.91 35.35
C GLN A 180 4.77 22.50 34.49
N PHE A 181 4.81 22.82 33.19
CA PHE A 181 5.85 22.43 32.23
C PHE A 181 6.37 23.58 31.36
#